data_AF-A0A9K3L5T7-F1
#
_entry.id   AF-A0A9K3L5T7-F1
#
_cell.length_a   1.000
_cell.length_b   1.000
_cell.length_c   1.000
_cell.angle_alpha   90.00
_cell.angle_beta   90.00
_cell.angle_gamma   90.00
#
_symmetry.space_group_name_H-M   'P 1'
#
loop_
_entity.id
_entity.type
_entity.pdbx_description
1 polymer ?
#
loop_
_entity_poly.entity_id
_entity_poly.type
_entity_poly.pdbx_seq_one_letter_code
_entity_poly.pdbx_strand_id
1 'polypeptide(L)'
;MVLSTAVALWSTRLRRRPLWLPLALSSWSYQLLASSAVVAAFHPSTCLLQNNHGRIQGYVIAPPFCGSSYHRYFRLYSSTGTGTESSHNDIPTGGSSAVLSQKPVPTDASVLQMLSFYHFEDIQDPLQARNSLFESINHIPGLRGTFYVAREGINAQLAVPPGEPLHTLLESCSTSLPFDPFANQTPNLGDVVSIDTPTFDRLVVRVRDYILRDGISHEIAASLNWSDAGPELSPSEWHDQVQKDKVVLIDCRNLYESEQGTFDGAIPLGTATFQESWDKLERVTADFPKDAPVHIFCTGGIRCVKVGAYMKQHLKFSDVRRLEHGIIGYEKFLEEHPEMGTSTFQGDNFLFDKRRFEEKKDSDAHQ
;
A
#
# COMPACT_ATOMS: atom_id res chain seq x y z
N MET A 1 4.88 -37.21 57.34
CA MET A 1 3.75 -36.89 58.24
C MET A 1 3.18 -35.56 57.80
N VAL A 2 1.89 -35.60 57.39
CA VAL A 2 0.85 -34.53 57.35
C VAL A 2 1.19 -33.25 56.56
N LEU A 3 0.72 -33.02 55.32
CA LEU A 3 -0.64 -32.68 54.81
C LEU A 3 -1.21 -31.31 55.25
N SER A 4 -1.93 -30.70 54.28
CA SER A 4 -3.07 -29.78 54.39
C SER A 4 -2.81 -28.27 54.21
N THR A 5 -3.26 -27.62 53.11
CA THR A 5 -4.65 -27.19 52.75
C THR A 5 -5.25 -26.19 53.74
N ALA A 6 -6.09 -25.21 53.43
CA ALA A 6 -6.60 -24.50 52.26
C ALA A 6 -7.67 -23.51 52.81
N VAL A 7 -8.10 -22.53 52.01
CA VAL A 7 -9.49 -22.00 51.93
C VAL A 7 -10.08 -21.18 53.10
N ALA A 8 -10.15 -19.85 52.86
CA ALA A 8 -11.34 -19.01 52.62
C ALA A 8 -12.32 -18.50 53.72
N LEU A 9 -12.84 -17.29 53.38
CA LEU A 9 -14.21 -16.71 53.55
C LEU A 9 -14.51 -15.68 54.66
N TRP A 10 -14.96 -14.50 54.16
CA TRP A 10 -16.06 -13.60 54.61
C TRP A 10 -15.91 -12.84 55.96
N SER A 11 -16.36 -11.59 56.19
CA SER A 11 -17.47 -10.81 55.64
C SER A 11 -17.43 -9.30 56.04
N THR A 12 -18.13 -8.46 55.25
CA THR A 12 -19.01 -7.30 55.63
C THR A 12 -18.50 -5.89 56.01
N ARG A 13 -18.96 -4.93 55.18
CA ARG A 13 -19.71 -3.67 55.45
C ARG A 13 -19.02 -2.28 55.54
N LEU A 14 -19.31 -1.48 54.50
CA LEU A 14 -19.96 -0.14 54.46
C LEU A 14 -19.20 1.14 54.91
N ARG A 15 -18.94 2.05 53.93
CA ARG A 15 -19.59 3.38 53.71
C ARG A 15 -18.75 4.23 52.73
N ARG A 16 -19.22 4.43 51.47
CA ARG A 16 -19.84 5.65 50.88
C ARG A 16 -18.95 6.91 50.80
N ARG A 17 -18.66 7.37 49.56
CA ARG A 17 -19.06 8.67 48.95
C ARG A 17 -18.52 8.83 47.50
N PRO A 18 -19.07 9.75 46.67
CA PRO A 18 -19.58 9.44 45.34
C PRO A 18 -18.81 10.09 44.18
N LEU A 19 -19.01 9.59 42.94
CA LEU A 19 -18.77 10.35 41.71
C LEU A 19 -19.85 10.05 40.68
N TRP A 20 -20.19 11.11 39.95
CA TRP A 20 -21.38 11.30 39.12
C TRP A 20 -21.27 10.60 37.77
N LEU A 21 -22.39 10.04 37.31
CA LEU A 21 -22.69 9.69 35.91
C LEU A 21 -23.91 10.53 35.49
N PRO A 22 -24.06 10.78 34.18
CA PRO A 22 -25.34 10.43 33.59
C PRO A 22 -25.20 9.71 32.24
N LEU A 23 -25.88 8.58 32.15
CA LEU A 23 -26.41 8.00 30.91
C LEU A 23 -27.81 8.56 30.71
N ALA A 24 -28.14 8.98 29.49
CA ALA A 24 -29.53 9.22 29.08
C ALA A 24 -29.78 8.50 27.75
N LEU A 25 -30.56 7.41 27.84
CA LEU A 25 -31.28 6.81 26.73
C LEU A 25 -32.72 7.32 26.79
N SER A 26 -33.27 7.75 25.65
CA SER A 26 -34.71 7.72 25.45
C SER A 26 -35.05 7.49 23.98
N SER A 27 -35.63 6.32 23.74
CA SER A 27 -36.32 5.89 22.53
C SER A 27 -37.64 6.64 22.34
N TRP A 28 -37.91 7.12 21.13
CA TRP A 28 -39.27 7.48 20.69
C TRP A 28 -39.54 6.89 19.30
N SER A 29 -40.56 6.04 19.25
CA SER A 29 -41.22 5.53 18.05
C SER A 29 -42.56 6.25 17.91
N TYR A 30 -42.87 6.83 16.74
CA TYR A 30 -44.25 7.16 16.37
C TYR A 30 -44.51 6.97 14.87
N GLN A 31 -45.72 6.45 14.64
CA GLN A 31 -46.34 5.99 13.41
C GLN A 31 -46.72 7.12 12.46
N LEU A 32 -46.79 6.75 11.17
CA LEU A 32 -47.45 7.49 10.10
C LEU A 32 -48.95 7.67 10.35
N LEU A 33 -49.42 8.92 10.25
CA LEU A 33 -50.78 9.25 9.79
C LEU A 33 -50.69 10.44 8.84
N ALA A 34 -51.19 10.23 7.62
CA ALA A 34 -51.21 11.19 6.53
C ALA A 34 -52.24 12.29 6.79
N SER A 35 -51.87 13.55 6.55
CA SER A 35 -52.77 14.63 6.12
C SER A 35 -51.95 15.82 5.61
N SER A 36 -52.17 16.13 4.33
CA SER A 36 -51.80 17.28 3.51
C SER A 36 -51.30 18.55 4.21
N ALA A 37 -49.98 18.78 4.20
CA ALA A 37 -49.34 20.10 4.12
C ALA A 37 -47.83 19.93 3.88
N VAL A 38 -47.32 20.40 2.73
CA VAL A 38 -45.87 20.44 2.45
C VAL A 38 -45.26 21.53 3.32
N VAL A 39 -44.58 21.15 4.40
CA VAL A 39 -43.68 22.04 5.17
C VAL A 39 -42.28 21.45 5.06
N ALA A 40 -41.43 22.09 4.26
CA ALA A 40 -40.02 21.77 4.17
C ALA A 40 -39.32 22.19 5.47
N ALA A 41 -38.96 21.24 6.31
CA ALA A 41 -38.09 21.47 7.46
C ALA A 41 -36.63 21.53 6.97
N PHE A 42 -36.04 22.73 6.96
CA PHE A 42 -34.63 22.93 6.62
C PHE A 42 -33.72 22.55 7.79
N HIS A 43 -32.75 21.67 7.54
CA HIS A 43 -31.66 21.35 8.46
C HIS A 43 -30.70 22.56 8.56
N PRO A 44 -30.16 22.91 9.75
CA PRO A 44 -29.35 24.12 9.97
C PRO A 44 -27.98 24.20 9.23
N SER A 45 -27.71 23.30 8.28
CA SER A 45 -26.44 23.22 7.53
C SER A 45 -26.62 23.16 6.01
N THR A 46 -27.74 23.68 5.49
CA THR A 46 -28.05 23.66 4.06
C THR A 46 -27.62 24.96 3.41
N CYS A 47 -26.65 24.91 2.49
CA CYS A 47 -26.27 26.07 1.67
C CYS A 47 -26.96 26.00 0.30
N LEU A 48 -27.62 27.10 -0.09
CA LEU A 48 -28.27 27.24 -1.39
C LEU A 48 -27.26 27.77 -2.41
N LEU A 49 -27.12 27.08 -3.54
CA LEU A 49 -26.34 27.58 -4.67
C LEU A 49 -27.24 28.48 -5.52
N GLN A 50 -26.90 29.76 -5.63
CA GLN A 50 -27.58 30.73 -6.49
C GLN A 50 -26.67 31.17 -7.63
N ASN A 51 -27.25 31.38 -8.81
CA ASN A 51 -26.55 32.02 -9.92
C ASN A 51 -26.58 33.56 -9.77
N ASN A 52 -25.83 34.27 -10.63
CA ASN A 52 -25.74 35.73 -10.64
C ASN A 52 -27.06 36.47 -10.93
N HIS A 53 -28.15 35.75 -11.17
CA HIS A 53 -29.51 36.28 -11.34
C HIS A 53 -30.46 35.85 -10.20
N GLY A 54 -29.92 35.32 -9.10
CA GLY A 54 -30.69 34.97 -7.89
C GLY A 54 -31.54 33.71 -8.01
N ARG A 55 -31.38 32.90 -9.06
CA ARG A 55 -32.07 31.60 -9.18
C ARG A 55 -31.30 30.50 -8.45
N ILE A 56 -32.01 29.77 -7.60
CA ILE A 56 -31.49 28.59 -6.88
C ILE A 56 -31.27 27.47 -7.90
N GLN A 57 -30.05 26.93 -7.94
CA GLN A 57 -29.65 25.84 -8.84
C GLN A 57 -29.41 24.50 -8.11
N GLY A 58 -29.38 24.49 -6.77
CA GLY A 58 -29.25 23.27 -5.97
C GLY A 58 -28.99 23.55 -4.49
N TYR A 59 -28.89 22.49 -3.69
CA TYR A 59 -28.50 22.54 -2.28
C TYR A 59 -27.35 21.58 -2.00
N VAL A 60 -26.46 21.97 -1.10
CA VAL A 60 -25.35 21.13 -0.60
C VAL A 60 -25.47 21.03 0.92
N ILE A 61 -25.28 19.82 1.44
CA ILE A 61 -25.21 19.53 2.88
C ILE A 61 -23.73 19.46 3.26
N ALA A 62 -23.24 20.45 4.01
CA ALA A 62 -21.86 20.45 4.49
C ALA A 62 -21.73 19.66 5.82
N PRO A 63 -20.67 18.84 6.01
CA PRO A 63 -20.40 18.21 7.30
C PRO A 63 -20.01 19.26 8.36
N PRO A 64 -20.33 19.03 9.65
CA PRO A 64 -19.95 19.96 10.71
C PRO A 64 -18.44 19.84 10.97
N PHE A 65 -17.83 20.94 11.41
CA PHE A 65 -16.40 21.14 11.69
C PHE A 65 -15.54 21.54 10.48
N CYS A 66 -15.34 22.84 10.29
CA CYS A 66 -14.06 23.49 10.61
C CYS A 66 -14.18 25.02 10.48
N GLY A 67 -13.62 25.74 11.46
CA GLY A 67 -13.68 27.19 11.57
C GLY A 67 -12.79 27.93 10.57
N SER A 68 -13.20 29.17 10.31
CA SER A 68 -12.48 30.30 9.73
C SER A 68 -11.06 30.06 9.20
N SER A 69 -10.89 30.10 7.87
CA SER A 69 -10.01 31.03 7.13
C SER A 69 -9.72 30.51 5.72
N TYR A 70 -10.56 30.86 4.74
CA TYR A 70 -10.16 30.83 3.33
C TYR A 70 -10.75 32.08 2.64
N HIS A 71 -9.94 33.14 2.62
CA HIS A 71 -10.15 34.30 1.76
C HIS A 71 -8.96 34.41 0.81
N ARG A 72 -9.27 34.59 -0.48
CA ARG A 72 -8.40 34.93 -1.62
C ARG A 72 -7.73 33.72 -2.29
N TYR A 73 -8.24 33.33 -3.46
CA TYR A 73 -7.72 33.76 -4.77
C TYR A 73 -8.69 33.31 -5.86
N PHE A 74 -9.52 34.22 -6.38
CA PHE A 74 -10.12 34.09 -7.71
C PHE A 74 -9.98 35.45 -8.39
N ARG A 75 -9.04 35.54 -9.33
CA ARG A 75 -8.89 36.71 -10.21
C ARG A 75 -9.46 36.31 -11.57
N LEU A 76 -10.62 36.87 -11.89
CA LEU A 76 -11.24 36.76 -13.21
C LEU A 76 -10.43 37.60 -14.21
N TYR A 77 -9.96 36.97 -15.28
CA TYR A 77 -9.60 37.68 -16.51
C TYR A 77 -10.75 37.54 -17.51
N SER A 78 -11.38 38.66 -17.84
CA SER A 78 -12.19 38.83 -19.04
C SER A 78 -11.37 39.63 -20.07
N SER A 79 -11.19 39.09 -21.27
CA SER A 79 -10.89 39.90 -22.45
C SER A 79 -11.33 39.17 -23.71
N THR A 80 -12.21 39.84 -24.45
CA THR A 80 -12.64 39.53 -25.81
C THR A 80 -11.49 39.69 -26.81
N GLY A 81 -11.39 38.79 -27.81
CA GLY A 81 -10.58 39.05 -29.00
C GLY A 81 -9.95 37.83 -29.68
N THR A 82 -10.61 37.35 -30.74
CA THR A 82 -10.05 36.83 -32.00
C THR A 82 -8.85 35.87 -31.99
N GLY A 83 -9.15 34.59 -32.25
CA GLY A 83 -8.48 33.73 -33.24
C GLY A 83 -6.98 33.46 -33.11
N THR A 84 -6.63 32.27 -32.63
CA THR A 84 -5.69 31.31 -33.26
C THR A 84 -5.78 29.99 -32.48
N GLU A 85 -5.94 28.88 -33.20
CA GLU A 85 -5.98 27.52 -32.67
C GLU A 85 -4.73 27.23 -31.81
N SER A 86 -4.93 26.89 -30.54
CA SER A 86 -3.92 26.23 -29.72
C SER A 86 -4.57 25.05 -29.02
N SER A 87 -3.88 23.92 -29.08
CA SER A 87 -4.30 22.59 -28.64
C SER A 87 -4.74 22.59 -27.18
N HIS A 88 -6.06 22.48 -26.97
CA HIS A 88 -6.62 22.22 -25.64
C HIS A 88 -6.22 20.82 -25.17
N ASN A 89 -5.56 20.76 -24.02
CA ASN A 89 -5.53 19.58 -23.18
C ASN A 89 -6.94 19.35 -22.66
N ASP A 90 -7.69 18.48 -23.34
CA ASP A 90 -8.95 17.95 -22.82
C ASP A 90 -8.66 17.15 -21.55
N ILE A 91 -9.08 17.70 -20.41
CA ILE A 91 -9.34 16.89 -19.21
C ILE A 91 -10.54 16.00 -19.60
N PRO A 92 -10.40 14.66 -19.67
CA PRO A 92 -11.50 13.82 -20.09
C PRO A 92 -12.60 13.87 -19.02
N THR A 93 -13.67 14.60 -19.30
CA THR A 93 -14.92 14.50 -18.56
C THR A 93 -15.55 13.14 -18.86
N GLY A 94 -15.62 12.28 -17.84
CA GLY A 94 -16.47 11.09 -17.85
C GLY A 94 -16.00 9.93 -18.74
N GLY A 95 -14.89 9.29 -18.36
CA GLY A 95 -14.49 7.99 -18.91
C GLY A 95 -14.24 6.97 -17.81
N SER A 96 -15.00 5.87 -17.82
CA SER A 96 -14.81 4.65 -17.02
C SER A 96 -13.55 3.86 -17.44
N SER A 97 -12.44 4.54 -17.71
CA SER A 97 -11.18 3.86 -18.02
C SER A 97 -10.60 3.34 -16.70
N ALA A 98 -10.29 2.05 -16.62
CA ALA A 98 -9.54 1.49 -15.48
C ALA A 98 -8.12 2.08 -15.36
N VAL A 99 -7.64 2.84 -16.35
CA VAL A 99 -6.28 3.38 -16.42
C VAL A 99 -6.31 4.89 -16.63
N LEU A 100 -5.56 5.61 -15.79
CA LEU A 100 -5.14 6.98 -16.03
C LEU A 100 -3.64 7.00 -16.30
N SER A 101 -3.19 7.79 -17.27
CA SER A 101 -1.77 7.89 -17.60
C SER A 101 -1.42 9.22 -18.24
N GLN A 102 -0.18 9.67 -18.05
CA GLN A 102 0.34 10.88 -18.66
C GLN A 102 1.84 10.80 -18.89
N LYS A 103 2.35 11.56 -19.87
CA LYS A 103 3.80 11.78 -20.01
C LYS A 103 4.32 12.51 -18.75
N PRO A 104 5.59 12.31 -18.38
CA PRO A 104 6.17 13.01 -17.23
C PRO A 104 6.11 14.52 -17.43
N VAL A 105 5.80 15.27 -16.37
CA VAL A 105 5.94 16.72 -16.35
C VAL A 105 7.44 17.05 -16.48
N PRO A 106 7.84 18.04 -17.31
CA PRO A 106 9.25 18.43 -17.45
C PRO A 106 9.91 18.76 -16.10
N THR A 107 11.19 18.45 -15.97
CA THR A 107 12.00 18.73 -14.78
C THR A 107 13.43 19.05 -15.20
N ASP A 108 14.10 19.91 -14.43
CA ASP A 108 15.53 20.23 -14.59
C ASP A 108 16.44 19.22 -13.87
N ALA A 109 15.87 18.23 -13.19
CA ALA A 109 16.63 17.20 -12.50
C ALA A 109 17.35 16.26 -13.49
N SER A 110 18.61 15.92 -13.19
CA SER A 110 19.39 14.95 -13.96
C SER A 110 19.25 13.51 -13.46
N VAL A 111 18.68 13.32 -12.28
CA VAL A 111 18.52 12.02 -11.63
C VAL A 111 17.13 11.80 -11.06
N LEU A 112 16.76 10.53 -10.90
CA LEU A 112 15.53 10.08 -10.28
C LEU A 112 15.85 9.09 -9.16
N GLN A 113 15.17 9.21 -8.03
CA GLN A 113 15.15 8.23 -6.96
C GLN A 113 14.13 7.14 -7.30
N MET A 114 14.57 5.88 -7.38
CA MET A 114 13.65 4.75 -7.48
C MET A 114 12.91 4.58 -6.14
N LEU A 115 11.61 4.35 -6.23
CA LEU A 115 10.75 4.18 -5.06
C LEU A 115 9.75 3.06 -5.30
N SER A 116 9.52 2.21 -4.30
CA SER A 116 8.41 1.25 -4.32
C SER A 116 7.77 1.10 -2.95
N PHE A 117 6.48 0.83 -2.94
CA PHE A 117 5.75 0.48 -1.72
C PHE A 117 4.49 -0.30 -2.06
N TYR A 118 3.91 -0.95 -1.06
CA TYR A 118 2.60 -1.56 -1.16
C TYR A 118 1.89 -1.41 0.18
N HIS A 119 0.57 -1.44 0.19
CA HIS A 119 -0.20 -1.43 1.43
C HIS A 119 -1.50 -2.22 1.22
N PHE A 120 -1.79 -3.14 2.14
CA PHE A 120 -3.01 -3.94 2.13
C PHE A 120 -4.02 -3.32 3.10
N GLU A 121 -5.05 -2.69 2.56
CA GLU A 121 -6.16 -2.07 3.30
C GLU A 121 -7.37 -2.01 2.35
N ASP A 122 -8.59 -2.23 2.86
CA ASP A 122 -9.78 -2.37 2.01
C ASP A 122 -10.19 -1.03 1.40
N ILE A 123 -10.04 -0.91 0.08
CA ILE A 123 -10.48 0.25 -0.70
C ILE A 123 -11.87 -0.04 -1.27
N GLN A 124 -12.90 0.56 -0.66
CA GLN A 124 -14.29 0.37 -1.09
C GLN A 124 -14.55 0.79 -2.53
N ASP A 125 -13.95 1.92 -2.96
CA ASP A 125 -14.06 2.44 -4.32
C ASP A 125 -12.66 2.66 -4.94
N PRO A 126 -12.09 1.63 -5.59
CA PRO A 126 -10.80 1.73 -6.26
C PRO A 126 -10.77 2.77 -7.39
N LEU A 127 -11.91 3.04 -8.05
CA LEU A 127 -11.98 4.04 -9.13
C LEU A 127 -11.85 5.45 -8.56
N GLN A 128 -12.54 5.74 -7.45
CA GLN A 128 -12.43 7.00 -6.74
C GLN A 128 -11.01 7.19 -6.17
N ALA A 129 -10.46 6.19 -5.48
CA ALA A 129 -9.10 6.25 -4.93
C ALA A 129 -8.06 6.52 -6.02
N ARG A 130 -8.18 5.85 -7.18
CA ARG A 130 -7.33 6.12 -8.35
C ARG A 130 -7.47 7.56 -8.85
N ASN A 131 -8.69 8.09 -8.95
CA ASN A 131 -8.91 9.46 -9.42
C ASN A 131 -8.28 10.49 -8.47
N SER A 132 -8.56 10.38 -7.18
CA SER A 132 -8.02 11.27 -6.14
C SER A 132 -6.50 11.22 -6.10
N LEU A 133 -5.92 10.01 -6.15
CA LEU A 133 -4.47 9.85 -6.21
C LEU A 133 -3.90 10.52 -7.47
N PHE A 134 -4.43 10.21 -8.66
CA PHE A 134 -3.91 10.77 -9.92
C PHE A 134 -4.00 12.29 -9.95
N GLU A 135 -5.11 12.89 -9.51
CA GLU A 135 -5.26 14.34 -9.42
C GLU A 135 -4.23 14.98 -8.49
N SER A 136 -3.91 14.33 -7.36
CA SER A 136 -2.93 14.83 -6.40
C SER A 136 -1.47 14.74 -6.84
N ILE A 137 -1.11 13.83 -7.77
CA ILE A 137 0.31 13.59 -8.12
C ILE A 137 0.67 13.95 -9.57
N ASN A 138 -0.31 14.17 -10.44
CA ASN A 138 -0.06 14.35 -11.87
C ASN A 138 0.73 15.63 -12.22
N HIS A 139 0.85 16.58 -11.31
CA HIS A 139 1.60 17.80 -11.53
C HIS A 139 3.06 17.71 -11.08
N ILE A 140 3.46 16.62 -10.41
CA ILE A 140 4.80 16.45 -9.83
C ILE A 140 5.85 16.32 -10.94
N PRO A 141 6.85 17.23 -11.01
CA PRO A 141 7.90 17.21 -12.03
C PRO A 141 8.69 15.89 -12.04
N GLY A 142 8.92 15.34 -13.24
CA GLY A 142 9.75 14.15 -13.43
C GLY A 142 9.14 12.82 -12.96
N LEU A 143 8.02 12.84 -12.22
CA LEU A 143 7.35 11.65 -11.70
C LEU A 143 6.94 10.71 -12.83
N ARG A 144 7.32 9.44 -12.67
CA ARG A 144 7.01 8.36 -13.61
C ARG A 144 6.92 7.03 -12.88
N GLY A 145 6.31 6.04 -13.52
CA GLY A 145 6.09 4.72 -12.95
C GLY A 145 4.63 4.35 -12.88
N THR A 146 4.34 3.31 -12.11
CA THR A 146 3.01 2.68 -12.08
C THR A 146 2.50 2.53 -10.65
N PHE A 147 1.25 2.90 -10.45
CA PHE A 147 0.43 2.49 -9.32
C PHE A 147 -0.60 1.45 -9.77
N TYR A 148 -0.76 0.41 -8.97
CA TYR A 148 -1.89 -0.51 -9.02
C TYR A 148 -2.77 -0.26 -7.80
N VAL A 149 -4.04 0.04 -8.05
CA VAL A 149 -5.07 0.21 -7.03
C VAL A 149 -6.06 -0.94 -7.19
N ALA A 150 -6.36 -1.64 -6.12
CA ALA A 150 -7.37 -2.69 -6.10
C ALA A 150 -8.18 -2.58 -4.81
N ARG A 151 -9.24 -3.38 -4.70
CA ARG A 151 -10.00 -3.45 -3.45
C ARG A 151 -9.13 -3.86 -2.27
N GLU A 152 -8.16 -4.75 -2.50
CA GLU A 152 -7.24 -5.22 -1.46
C GLU A 152 -6.13 -4.22 -1.08
N GLY A 153 -6.03 -3.06 -1.75
CA GLY A 153 -5.07 -2.01 -1.38
C GLY A 153 -4.35 -1.37 -2.57
N ILE A 154 -3.08 -1.01 -2.37
CA ILE A 154 -2.24 -0.31 -3.36
C ILE A 154 -0.84 -0.93 -3.48
N ASN A 155 -0.26 -0.88 -4.68
CA ASN A 155 1.14 -1.24 -4.97
C ASN A 155 1.72 -0.22 -5.96
N ALA A 156 2.96 0.23 -5.72
CA ALA A 156 3.60 1.26 -6.52
C ALA A 156 5.06 0.92 -6.82
N GLN A 157 5.48 1.21 -8.06
CA GLN A 157 6.87 1.25 -8.51
C GLN A 157 7.07 2.53 -9.31
N LEU A 158 7.86 3.45 -8.78
CA LEU A 158 7.96 4.83 -9.23
C LEU A 158 9.43 5.24 -9.36
N ALA A 159 9.65 6.30 -10.13
CA ALA A 159 10.86 7.08 -10.13
C ALA A 159 10.48 8.56 -10.08
N VAL A 160 11.11 9.31 -9.20
CA VAL A 160 10.81 10.73 -8.96
C VAL A 160 12.09 11.48 -8.62
N PRO A 161 12.28 12.74 -9.03
CA PRO A 161 13.44 13.50 -8.58
C PRO A 161 13.54 13.51 -7.04
N PRO A 162 14.75 13.37 -6.47
CA PRO A 162 14.93 13.48 -5.03
C PRO A 162 14.62 14.90 -4.54
N GLY A 163 14.39 15.04 -3.23
CA GLY A 163 14.07 16.33 -2.61
C GLY A 163 12.58 16.62 -2.59
N GLU A 164 12.19 17.84 -2.96
CA GLU A 164 10.80 18.32 -2.87
C GLU A 164 9.80 17.45 -3.67
N PRO A 165 10.08 17.02 -4.92
CA PRO A 165 9.12 16.20 -5.67
C PRO A 165 8.83 14.86 -4.99
N LEU A 166 9.86 14.23 -4.40
CA LEU A 166 9.70 13.02 -3.60
C LEU A 166 8.87 13.29 -2.34
N HIS A 167 9.16 14.36 -1.59
CA HIS A 167 8.40 14.71 -0.39
C HIS A 167 6.91 14.95 -0.72
N THR A 168 6.64 15.74 -1.75
CA THR A 168 5.28 16.05 -2.21
C THR A 168 4.54 14.80 -2.69
N LEU A 169 5.24 13.85 -3.32
CA LEU A 169 4.66 12.56 -3.69
C LEU A 169 4.22 11.76 -2.45
N LEU A 170 5.06 11.67 -1.42
CA LEU A 170 4.75 10.92 -0.21
C LEU A 170 3.57 11.55 0.54
N GLU A 171 3.60 12.86 0.73
CA GLU A 171 2.50 13.61 1.36
C GLU A 171 1.18 13.46 0.57
N SER A 172 1.25 13.53 -0.75
CA SER A 172 0.07 13.33 -1.62
C SER A 172 -0.48 11.92 -1.47
N CYS A 173 0.35 10.89 -1.37
CA CYS A 173 -0.12 9.52 -1.12
C CYS A 173 -0.79 9.40 0.25
N SER A 174 -0.22 9.98 1.31
CA SER A 174 -0.80 9.95 2.66
C SER A 174 -2.13 10.69 2.80
N THR A 175 -2.40 11.69 1.94
CA THR A 175 -3.57 12.57 2.05
C THR A 175 -4.67 12.31 1.02
N SER A 176 -4.33 11.75 -0.15
CA SER A 176 -5.29 11.51 -1.24
C SER A 176 -5.90 10.10 -1.23
N LEU A 177 -5.26 9.15 -0.54
CA LEU A 177 -5.75 7.79 -0.37
C LEU A 177 -6.70 7.72 0.83
N PRO A 178 -7.59 6.72 0.90
CA PRO A 178 -8.49 6.52 2.04
C PRO A 178 -7.77 6.13 3.35
N PHE A 179 -6.46 5.89 3.28
CA PHE A 179 -5.57 5.54 4.38
C PHE A 179 -4.18 6.13 4.11
N ASP A 180 -3.35 6.23 5.14
CA ASP A 180 -1.94 6.57 4.98
C ASP A 180 -1.11 5.29 4.74
N PRO A 181 -0.59 5.05 3.51
CA PRO A 181 0.19 3.85 3.21
C PRO A 181 1.51 3.79 3.98
N PHE A 182 1.92 4.88 4.63
CA PHE A 182 3.19 5.01 5.36
C PHE A 182 3.03 5.06 6.88
N ALA A 183 1.81 4.86 7.41
CA ALA A 183 1.54 4.96 8.85
C ALA A 183 2.42 4.02 9.71
N ASN A 184 2.74 2.83 9.18
CA ASN A 184 3.49 1.78 9.88
C ASN A 184 4.70 1.26 9.08
N GLN A 185 5.05 1.90 7.96
CA GLN A 185 6.12 1.45 7.09
C GLN A 185 6.66 2.64 6.28
N THR A 186 7.91 2.55 5.84
CA THR A 186 8.49 3.52 4.92
C THR A 186 8.51 2.96 3.50
N PRO A 187 8.40 3.80 2.46
CA PRO A 187 8.64 3.34 1.11
C PRO A 187 10.07 2.82 0.95
N ASN A 188 10.25 1.78 0.14
CA ASN A 188 11.56 1.30 -0.26
C ASN A 188 12.18 2.30 -1.24
N LEU A 189 13.24 2.96 -0.82
CA LEU A 189 14.08 3.81 -1.68
C LEU A 189 15.18 2.94 -2.29
N GLY A 190 15.15 2.77 -3.61
CA GLY A 190 16.15 2.02 -4.37
C GLY A 190 17.28 2.90 -4.90
N ASP A 191 17.81 2.53 -6.07
CA ASP A 191 18.91 3.26 -6.70
C ASP A 191 18.51 4.69 -7.12
N VAL A 192 19.49 5.59 -7.13
CA VAL A 192 19.41 6.88 -7.83
C VAL A 192 19.90 6.68 -9.25
N VAL A 193 19.08 7.06 -10.24
CA VAL A 193 19.26 6.69 -11.64
C VAL A 193 19.29 7.93 -12.52
N SER A 194 20.04 7.89 -13.63
CA SER A 194 20.02 8.97 -14.61
C SER A 194 18.64 9.10 -15.25
N ILE A 195 18.19 10.33 -15.44
CA ILE A 195 16.92 10.62 -16.12
C ILE A 195 16.94 10.25 -17.61
N ASP A 196 18.14 10.19 -18.21
CA ASP A 196 18.37 9.88 -19.63
C ASP A 196 18.22 8.39 -19.94
N THR A 197 18.32 7.54 -18.93
CA THR A 197 18.08 6.09 -18.99
C THR A 197 16.91 5.73 -18.08
N PRO A 198 15.67 6.14 -18.37
CA PRO A 198 14.59 6.02 -17.40
C PRO A 198 14.00 4.60 -17.38
N THR A 199 13.81 4.06 -16.18
CA THR A 199 13.11 2.77 -15.96
C THR A 199 11.67 2.78 -16.46
N PHE A 200 11.01 3.95 -16.37
CA PHE A 200 9.62 4.15 -16.76
C PHE A 200 9.48 5.31 -17.74
N ASP A 201 8.58 5.17 -18.70
CA ASP A 201 8.41 6.17 -19.77
C ASP A 201 7.32 7.22 -19.45
N ARG A 202 6.47 6.94 -18.45
CA ARG A 202 5.26 7.72 -18.13
C ARG A 202 4.74 7.41 -16.73
N LEU A 203 3.84 8.25 -16.22
CA LEU A 203 3.04 7.94 -15.03
C LEU A 203 1.79 7.15 -15.44
N VAL A 204 1.48 6.09 -14.69
CA VAL A 204 0.29 5.26 -14.85
C VAL A 204 -0.33 5.01 -13.48
N VAL A 205 -1.64 5.22 -13.33
CA VAL A 205 -2.42 4.78 -12.17
C VAL A 205 -3.54 3.89 -12.67
N ARG A 206 -3.53 2.62 -12.26
CA ARG A 206 -4.38 1.58 -12.85
C ARG A 206 -5.16 0.85 -11.78
N VAL A 207 -6.47 0.76 -11.98
CA VAL A 207 -7.35 -0.13 -11.22
C VAL A 207 -7.20 -1.56 -11.72
N ARG A 208 -7.07 -2.50 -10.79
CA ARG A 208 -6.98 -3.94 -11.01
C ARG A 208 -7.87 -4.67 -10.01
N ASP A 209 -8.12 -5.95 -10.28
CA ASP A 209 -8.76 -6.85 -9.31
C ASP A 209 -7.84 -7.13 -8.13
N TYR A 210 -6.52 -7.18 -8.39
CA TYR A 210 -5.47 -7.44 -7.41
C TYR A 210 -4.28 -6.51 -7.63
N ILE A 211 -3.64 -6.05 -6.54
CA ILE A 211 -2.42 -5.23 -6.58
C ILE A 211 -1.16 -6.04 -6.93
N LEU A 212 -1.27 -7.36 -6.80
CA LEU A 212 -0.31 -8.35 -7.22
C LEU A 212 -1.09 -9.51 -7.84
N ARG A 213 -0.82 -9.83 -9.10
CA ARG A 213 -1.46 -10.97 -9.75
C ARG A 213 -0.87 -12.26 -9.17
N ASP A 214 -1.66 -12.93 -8.36
CA ASP A 214 -1.22 -14.00 -7.47
C ASP A 214 -1.80 -15.38 -7.79
N GLY A 215 -2.82 -15.47 -8.66
CA GLY A 215 -3.36 -16.74 -9.14
C GLY A 215 -4.08 -17.56 -8.08
N ILE A 216 -4.30 -17.00 -6.90
CA ILE A 216 -5.03 -17.68 -5.82
C ILE A 216 -6.51 -17.78 -6.20
N SER A 217 -7.17 -18.86 -5.79
CA SER A 217 -8.61 -18.97 -6.02
C SER A 217 -9.36 -17.90 -5.21
N HIS A 218 -10.43 -17.36 -5.78
CA HIS A 218 -11.24 -16.35 -5.11
C HIS A 218 -11.81 -16.86 -3.77
N GLU A 219 -12.17 -18.14 -3.70
CA GLU A 219 -12.67 -18.78 -2.47
C GLU A 219 -11.62 -18.74 -1.36
N ILE A 220 -10.37 -19.12 -1.67
CA ILE A 220 -9.30 -19.07 -0.67
C ILE A 220 -8.97 -17.62 -0.33
N ALA A 221 -8.80 -16.73 -1.31
CA ALA A 221 -8.50 -15.31 -1.06
C ALA A 221 -9.53 -14.66 -0.13
N ALA A 222 -10.83 -14.92 -0.34
CA ALA A 222 -11.89 -14.38 0.49
C ALA A 222 -11.86 -14.88 1.94
N SER A 223 -11.18 -16.00 2.22
CA SER A 223 -11.00 -16.55 3.57
C SER A 223 -9.74 -16.06 4.28
N LEU A 224 -8.83 -15.39 3.57
CA LEU A 224 -7.55 -14.95 4.11
C LEU A 224 -7.62 -13.50 4.58
N ASN A 225 -6.97 -13.24 5.71
CA ASN A 225 -6.70 -11.89 6.19
C ASN A 225 -5.24 -11.50 5.90
N TRP A 226 -5.01 -10.55 5.00
CA TRP A 226 -3.67 -10.08 4.64
C TRP A 226 -2.92 -9.42 5.79
N SER A 227 -3.63 -8.83 6.76
CA SER A 227 -3.02 -8.26 7.97
C SER A 227 -2.51 -9.35 8.93
N ASP A 228 -2.96 -10.60 8.78
CA ASP A 228 -2.49 -11.75 9.55
C ASP A 228 -1.53 -12.64 8.72
N ALA A 229 -0.49 -12.02 8.18
CA ALA A 229 0.50 -12.67 7.31
C ALA A 229 1.76 -13.21 8.03
N GLY A 230 1.75 -13.23 9.37
CA GLY A 230 2.93 -13.56 10.17
C GLY A 230 3.81 -12.33 10.49
N PRO A 231 4.56 -12.38 11.61
CA PRO A 231 5.40 -11.27 12.05
C PRO A 231 6.53 -10.96 11.06
N GLU A 232 6.88 -9.68 10.99
CA GLU A 232 8.09 -9.23 10.31
C GLU A 232 9.32 -9.49 11.16
N LEU A 233 10.41 -9.85 10.50
CA LEU A 233 11.75 -9.78 11.04
C LEU A 233 12.44 -8.58 10.44
N SER A 234 12.97 -7.72 11.31
CA SER A 234 13.86 -6.65 10.87
C SER A 234 15.07 -7.23 10.12
N PRO A 235 15.73 -6.47 9.24
CA PRO A 235 16.95 -6.91 8.57
C PRO A 235 18.02 -7.47 9.50
N SER A 236 18.19 -6.88 10.68
CA SER A 236 19.12 -7.35 11.72
C SER A 236 18.70 -8.72 12.28
N GLU A 237 17.44 -8.88 12.70
CA GLU A 237 16.95 -10.16 13.21
C GLU A 237 16.97 -11.25 12.14
N TRP A 238 16.70 -10.89 10.89
CA TRP A 238 16.81 -11.77 9.75
C TRP A 238 18.25 -12.26 9.58
N HIS A 239 19.22 -11.34 9.53
CA HIS A 239 20.64 -11.65 9.39
C HIS A 239 21.09 -12.71 10.42
N ASP A 240 20.70 -12.53 11.67
CA ASP A 240 21.04 -13.46 12.78
C ASP A 240 20.30 -14.79 12.70
N GLN A 241 19.05 -14.80 12.23
CA GLN A 241 18.20 -16.00 12.27
C GLN A 241 18.42 -16.92 11.09
N VAL A 242 18.68 -16.40 9.88
CA VAL A 242 18.87 -17.24 8.69
C VAL A 242 20.17 -18.03 8.72
N GLN A 243 21.12 -17.65 9.57
CA GLN A 243 22.36 -18.41 9.81
C GLN A 243 22.18 -19.61 10.76
N LYS A 244 20.98 -19.83 11.31
CA LYS A 244 20.72 -20.92 12.26
C LYS A 244 20.18 -22.15 11.53
N ASP A 245 20.77 -23.33 11.79
CA ASP A 245 20.47 -24.63 11.14
C ASP A 245 19.01 -25.14 11.19
N LYS A 246 18.09 -24.44 11.86
CA LYS A 246 16.73 -24.95 12.16
C LYS A 246 15.60 -24.21 11.45
N VAL A 247 15.90 -23.25 10.59
CA VAL A 247 14.90 -22.43 9.91
C VAL A 247 14.69 -22.95 8.48
N VAL A 248 13.42 -23.14 8.10
CA VAL A 248 13.06 -23.38 6.70
C VAL A 248 12.99 -22.04 5.99
N LEU A 249 13.91 -21.80 5.07
CA LEU A 249 13.99 -20.55 4.32
C LEU A 249 13.36 -20.72 2.94
N ILE A 250 12.34 -19.93 2.61
CA ILE A 250 11.61 -20.03 1.33
C ILE A 250 11.75 -18.73 0.53
N ASP A 251 12.22 -18.86 -0.70
CA ASP A 251 12.26 -17.77 -1.68
C ASP A 251 10.93 -17.73 -2.46
N CYS A 252 10.12 -16.70 -2.19
CA CYS A 252 8.81 -16.52 -2.83
C CYS A 252 8.90 -15.85 -4.22
N ARG A 253 10.10 -15.66 -4.77
CA ARG A 253 10.29 -15.07 -6.09
C ARG A 253 10.11 -16.08 -7.23
N ASN A 254 10.08 -15.57 -8.46
CA ASN A 254 10.11 -16.43 -9.63
C ASN A 254 11.49 -17.07 -9.78
N LEU A 255 11.57 -18.23 -10.42
CA LEU A 255 12.79 -19.01 -10.57
C LEU A 255 13.94 -18.19 -11.16
N TYR A 256 13.67 -17.38 -12.19
CA TYR A 256 14.72 -16.55 -12.82
C TYR A 256 15.32 -15.52 -11.86
N GLU A 257 14.57 -15.06 -10.85
CA GLU A 257 15.07 -14.11 -9.83
C GLU A 257 15.93 -14.85 -8.80
N SER A 258 15.53 -16.06 -8.41
CA SER A 258 16.30 -16.93 -7.52
C SER A 258 17.61 -17.41 -8.13
N GLU A 259 17.63 -17.66 -9.45
CA GLU A 259 18.83 -18.04 -10.20
C GLU A 259 19.85 -16.90 -10.32
N GLN A 260 19.43 -15.63 -10.26
CA GLN A 260 20.38 -14.49 -10.22
C GLN A 260 21.06 -14.37 -8.86
N GLY A 261 20.35 -14.70 -7.79
CA GLY A 261 20.87 -14.66 -6.44
C GLY A 261 19.78 -14.96 -5.43
N THR A 262 20.14 -15.56 -4.30
CA THR A 262 19.21 -15.96 -3.24
C THR A 262 19.95 -16.08 -1.90
N PHE A 263 19.22 -16.17 -0.80
CA PHE A 263 19.85 -16.44 0.50
C PHE A 263 20.40 -17.87 0.55
N ASP A 264 21.56 -18.04 1.19
CA ASP A 264 22.15 -19.37 1.35
C ASP A 264 21.17 -20.32 2.06
N GLY A 265 21.06 -21.55 1.55
CA GLY A 265 20.09 -22.54 2.03
C GLY A 265 18.61 -22.27 1.71
N ALA A 266 18.27 -21.20 0.99
CA ALA A 266 16.88 -20.92 0.62
C ALA A 266 16.32 -21.93 -0.38
N ILE A 267 15.06 -22.32 -0.19
CA ILE A 267 14.30 -23.20 -1.07
C ILE A 267 13.45 -22.34 -2.01
N PRO A 268 13.75 -22.31 -3.32
CA PRO A 268 12.90 -21.60 -4.28
C PRO A 268 11.62 -22.39 -4.57
N LEU A 269 10.51 -21.68 -4.80
CA LEU A 269 9.26 -22.31 -5.24
C LEU A 269 9.35 -22.89 -6.66
N GLY A 270 10.30 -22.41 -7.46
CA GLY A 270 10.52 -22.89 -8.84
C GLY A 270 9.37 -22.53 -9.79
N THR A 271 8.79 -21.34 -9.63
CA THR A 271 7.68 -20.84 -10.47
C THR A 271 8.18 -19.94 -11.59
N ALA A 272 7.57 -20.02 -12.77
CA ALA A 272 7.84 -19.07 -13.84
C ALA A 272 7.15 -17.73 -13.56
N THR A 273 5.95 -17.80 -12.97
CA THR A 273 5.18 -16.65 -12.52
C THR A 273 4.63 -16.86 -11.12
N PHE A 274 4.48 -15.78 -10.36
CA PHE A 274 3.97 -15.85 -8.98
C PHE A 274 2.57 -16.52 -8.87
N GLN A 275 1.79 -16.53 -9.95
CA GLN A 275 0.48 -17.18 -9.99
C GLN A 275 0.53 -18.70 -9.77
N GLU A 276 1.68 -19.32 -10.03
CA GLU A 276 1.90 -20.77 -9.91
C GLU A 276 2.36 -21.18 -8.50
N SER A 277 2.43 -20.23 -7.56
CA SER A 277 3.11 -20.43 -6.27
C SER A 277 2.40 -21.39 -5.32
N TRP A 278 1.07 -21.47 -5.36
CA TRP A 278 0.31 -22.15 -4.31
C TRP A 278 0.54 -23.66 -4.27
N ASP A 279 0.33 -24.36 -5.38
CA ASP A 279 0.60 -25.80 -5.48
C ASP A 279 2.07 -26.14 -5.20
N LYS A 280 2.99 -25.26 -5.60
CA LYS A 280 4.43 -25.43 -5.38
C LYS A 280 4.78 -25.26 -3.91
N LEU A 281 4.23 -24.24 -3.27
CA LEU A 281 4.39 -23.98 -1.86
C LEU A 281 3.87 -25.15 -1.02
N GLU A 282 2.68 -25.67 -1.34
CA GLU A 282 2.14 -26.86 -0.68
C GLU A 282 3.09 -28.06 -0.81
N ARG A 283 3.60 -28.34 -2.02
CA ARG A 283 4.52 -29.47 -2.25
C ARG A 283 5.85 -29.30 -1.52
N VAL A 284 6.46 -28.12 -1.60
CA VAL A 284 7.73 -27.81 -0.95
C VAL A 284 7.60 -27.90 0.57
N THR A 285 6.42 -27.59 1.10
CA THR A 285 6.18 -27.54 2.55
C THR A 285 5.44 -28.74 3.12
N ALA A 286 5.15 -29.75 2.30
CA ALA A 286 4.32 -30.90 2.67
C ALA A 286 4.90 -31.71 3.83
N ASP A 287 6.23 -31.88 3.84
CA ASP A 287 6.93 -32.71 4.83
C ASP A 287 7.43 -31.92 6.05
N PHE A 288 7.25 -30.59 6.07
CA PHE A 288 7.67 -29.79 7.22
C PHE A 288 6.64 -29.86 8.36
N PRO A 289 7.10 -30.01 9.62
CA PRO A 289 6.24 -29.85 10.78
C PRO A 289 5.53 -28.48 10.77
N LYS A 290 4.26 -28.44 11.16
CA LYS A 290 3.49 -27.18 11.19
C LYS A 290 3.98 -26.19 12.23
N ASP A 291 4.76 -26.65 13.20
CA ASP A 291 5.46 -25.84 14.20
C ASP A 291 6.92 -25.52 13.83
N ALA A 292 7.39 -25.94 12.65
CA ALA A 292 8.70 -25.55 12.16
C ALA A 292 8.74 -24.04 11.92
N PRO A 293 9.85 -23.36 12.30
CA PRO A 293 10.04 -21.96 11.96
C PRO A 293 10.29 -21.83 10.46
N VAL A 294 9.42 -21.10 9.77
CA VAL A 294 9.51 -20.82 8.34
C VAL A 294 9.77 -19.33 8.14
N HIS A 295 10.85 -19.01 7.45
CA HIS A 295 11.21 -17.65 7.08
C HIS A 295 11.02 -17.49 5.58
N ILE A 296 10.28 -16.46 5.18
CA ILE A 296 9.96 -16.21 3.78
C ILE A 296 10.45 -14.83 3.35
N PHE A 297 10.92 -14.73 2.12
CA PHE A 297 11.38 -13.46 1.56
C PHE A 297 11.03 -13.32 0.07
N CYS A 298 11.06 -12.08 -0.39
CA CYS A 298 11.02 -11.71 -1.79
C CYS A 298 11.73 -10.37 -1.97
N THR A 299 11.66 -9.78 -3.16
CA THR A 299 12.37 -8.52 -3.49
C THR A 299 12.03 -7.37 -2.53
N GLY A 300 10.74 -7.15 -2.26
CA GLY A 300 10.26 -5.98 -1.52
C GLY A 300 9.11 -6.24 -0.54
N GLY A 301 8.78 -7.50 -0.25
CA GLY A 301 7.82 -7.89 0.80
C GLY A 301 6.40 -8.26 0.33
N ILE A 302 5.87 -7.66 -0.74
CA ILE A 302 4.44 -7.85 -1.13
C ILE A 302 4.01 -9.31 -1.34
N ARG A 303 4.87 -10.15 -1.95
CA ARG A 303 4.59 -11.59 -2.14
C ARG A 303 4.55 -12.33 -0.81
N CYS A 304 5.41 -11.96 0.13
CA CYS A 304 5.49 -12.55 1.46
C CYS A 304 4.24 -12.29 2.29
N VAL A 305 3.52 -11.18 2.07
CA VAL A 305 2.23 -10.97 2.73
C VAL A 305 1.21 -12.03 2.31
N LYS A 306 1.06 -12.26 0.99
CA LYS A 306 0.12 -13.25 0.49
C LYS A 306 0.55 -14.68 0.85
N VAL A 307 1.82 -15.01 0.67
CA VAL A 307 2.38 -16.33 1.02
C VAL A 307 2.28 -16.58 2.52
N GLY A 308 2.64 -15.60 3.36
CA GLY A 308 2.59 -15.73 4.81
C GLY A 308 1.18 -15.94 5.35
N ALA A 309 0.21 -15.16 4.86
CA ALA A 309 -1.20 -15.35 5.21
C ALA A 309 -1.70 -16.74 4.80
N TYR A 310 -1.35 -17.18 3.59
CA TYR A 310 -1.71 -18.52 3.11
C TYR A 310 -1.07 -19.64 3.95
N MET A 311 0.23 -19.57 4.23
CA MET A 311 0.92 -20.58 5.04
C MET A 311 0.33 -20.67 6.46
N LYS A 312 0.06 -19.52 7.09
CA LYS A 312 -0.45 -19.45 8.44
C LYS A 312 -1.91 -19.88 8.54
N GLN A 313 -2.76 -19.34 7.68
CA GLN A 313 -4.21 -19.48 7.82
C GLN A 313 -4.77 -20.66 7.02
N HIS A 314 -4.18 -20.98 5.85
CA HIS A 314 -4.62 -22.11 5.02
C HIS A 314 -3.83 -23.38 5.35
N LEU A 315 -2.49 -23.33 5.29
CA LEU A 315 -1.62 -24.50 5.54
C LEU A 315 -1.35 -24.79 7.02
N LYS A 316 -1.79 -23.90 7.92
CA LYS A 316 -1.74 -24.03 9.39
C LYS A 316 -0.32 -24.07 9.99
N PHE A 317 0.65 -23.42 9.36
CA PHE A 317 1.96 -23.20 9.99
C PHE A 317 1.86 -22.18 11.12
N SER A 318 2.45 -22.46 12.28
CA SER A 318 2.32 -21.61 13.47
C SER A 318 3.42 -20.56 13.60
N ASP A 319 4.60 -20.77 13.01
CA ASP A 319 5.72 -19.82 13.04
C ASP A 319 6.18 -19.50 11.61
N VAL A 320 5.45 -18.59 10.95
CA VAL A 320 5.81 -18.05 9.64
C VAL A 320 6.25 -16.61 9.82
N ARG A 321 7.50 -16.30 9.48
CA ARG A 321 8.08 -14.96 9.61
C ARG A 321 8.54 -14.45 8.26
N ARG A 322 8.43 -13.14 8.05
CA ARG A 322 8.71 -12.51 6.76
C ARG A 322 9.78 -11.43 6.89
N LEU A 323 10.70 -11.36 5.93
CA LEU A 323 11.69 -10.29 5.88
C LEU A 323 11.01 -8.94 5.68
N GLU A 324 11.16 -8.03 6.64
CA GLU A 324 10.71 -6.65 6.54
C GLU A 324 11.40 -5.97 5.35
N HIS A 325 10.63 -5.24 4.53
CA HIS A 325 11.11 -4.56 3.30
C HIS A 325 11.79 -5.47 2.25
N GLY A 326 11.82 -6.79 2.45
CA GLY A 326 12.43 -7.75 1.51
C GLY A 326 13.93 -7.58 1.34
N ILE A 327 14.46 -8.17 0.26
CA ILE A 327 15.91 -8.14 -0.05
C ILE A 327 16.42 -6.69 -0.18
N ILE A 328 15.61 -5.77 -0.74
CA ILE A 328 15.98 -4.36 -0.87
C ILE A 328 16.28 -3.74 0.49
N GLY A 329 15.39 -3.94 1.47
CA GLY A 329 15.60 -3.41 2.82
C GLY A 329 16.78 -4.05 3.54
N TYR A 330 17.01 -5.34 3.31
CA TYR A 330 18.12 -6.08 3.89
C TYR A 330 19.49 -5.60 3.39
N GLU A 331 19.66 -5.45 2.07
CA GLU A 331 20.92 -4.97 1.49
C GLU A 331 21.22 -3.53 1.94
N LYS A 332 20.21 -2.65 1.91
CA LYS A 332 20.34 -1.28 2.41
C LYS A 332 20.76 -1.24 3.88
N PHE A 333 20.18 -2.10 4.72
CA PHE A 333 20.57 -2.22 6.11
C PHE A 333 22.06 -2.58 6.25
N LEU A 334 22.59 -3.52 5.45
CA LEU A 334 24.00 -3.88 5.53
C LEU A 334 24.94 -2.78 5.02
N GLU A 335 24.51 -1.99 4.04
CA GLU A 335 25.25 -0.79 3.60
C GLU A 335 25.35 0.26 4.72
N GLU A 336 24.26 0.46 5.46
CA GLU A 336 24.18 1.38 6.61
C GLU A 336 24.88 0.82 7.86
N HIS A 337 25.00 -0.51 7.98
CA HIS A 337 25.54 -1.24 9.12
C HIS A 337 26.67 -2.21 8.71
N PRO A 338 27.81 -1.71 8.20
CA PRO A 338 28.92 -2.56 7.75
C PRO A 338 29.52 -3.44 8.86
N GLU A 339 29.29 -3.09 10.13
CA GLU A 339 29.68 -3.90 11.29
C GLU A 339 28.97 -5.26 11.39
N MET A 340 27.83 -5.42 10.72
CA MET A 340 27.08 -6.68 10.69
C MET A 340 27.76 -7.75 9.82
N GLY A 341 28.75 -7.36 9.00
CA GLY A 341 29.52 -8.27 8.17
C GLY A 341 28.94 -8.43 6.77
N THR A 342 29.17 -9.58 6.16
CA THR A 342 28.83 -9.84 4.76
C THR A 342 27.39 -10.31 4.60
N SER A 343 26.74 -9.87 3.52
CA SER A 343 25.41 -10.34 3.13
C SER A 343 25.32 -11.86 3.08
N THR A 344 24.26 -12.42 3.67
CA THR A 344 23.91 -13.84 3.52
C THR A 344 23.11 -14.09 2.24
N PHE A 345 22.71 -13.03 1.54
CA PHE A 345 22.19 -13.09 0.18
C PHE A 345 23.38 -13.21 -0.78
N GLN A 346 23.35 -14.23 -1.64
CA GLN A 346 24.42 -14.50 -2.60
C GLN A 346 23.93 -14.21 -4.02
N GLY A 347 24.75 -13.54 -4.83
CA GLY A 347 24.40 -13.13 -6.20
C GLY A 347 23.68 -11.79 -6.26
N ASP A 348 22.97 -11.54 -7.37
CA ASP A 348 22.34 -10.25 -7.65
C ASP A 348 20.85 -10.26 -7.35
N ASN A 349 20.37 -9.24 -6.62
CA ASN A 349 18.93 -9.07 -6.42
C ASN A 349 18.29 -8.52 -7.69
N PHE A 350 17.58 -9.37 -8.44
CA PHE A 350 16.84 -8.92 -9.63
C PHE A 350 15.78 -7.87 -9.28
N LEU A 351 15.99 -6.63 -9.77
CA LEU A 351 14.99 -5.56 -9.72
C LEU A 351 14.22 -5.55 -11.04
N PHE A 352 12.90 -5.32 -10.97
CA PHE A 352 12.04 -5.15 -12.14
C PHE A 352 12.35 -3.83 -12.85
N ASP A 353 13.50 -3.78 -13.51
CA ASP A 353 14.02 -2.63 -14.22
C ASP A 353 14.48 -3.04 -15.62
N LYS A 354 13.98 -2.34 -16.64
CA LYS A 354 14.36 -2.56 -18.04
C LYS A 354 15.88 -2.48 -18.26
N ARG A 355 16.59 -1.70 -17.44
CA ARG A 355 18.03 -1.41 -17.59
C ARG A 355 18.92 -2.62 -17.37
N ARG A 356 18.60 -3.50 -16.40
CA ARG A 356 19.41 -4.69 -16.14
C ARG A 356 19.29 -5.77 -17.23
N PHE A 357 18.24 -5.68 -18.06
CA PHE A 357 18.16 -6.52 -19.28
C PHE A 357 19.06 -6.02 -20.41
N GLU A 358 19.36 -4.71 -20.46
CA GLU A 358 20.19 -4.10 -21.51
C GLU A 358 21.68 -4.19 -21.16
N GLU A 359 22.07 -3.94 -19.90
CA GLU A 359 23.46 -4.14 -19.43
C GLU A 359 23.96 -5.57 -19.68
N LYS A 360 23.08 -6.57 -19.53
CA LYS A 360 23.41 -7.98 -19.73
C LYS A 360 23.59 -8.37 -21.21
N LYS A 361 22.88 -7.69 -22.13
CA LYS A 361 23.10 -7.88 -23.57
C LYS A 361 24.49 -7.41 -24.00
N ASP A 362 24.97 -6.32 -23.42
CA ASP A 362 26.29 -5.78 -23.75
C ASP A 362 27.42 -6.60 -23.08
N SER A 363 27.20 -7.17 -21.88
CA SER A 363 28.16 -8.07 -21.25
C SER A 363 28.29 -9.42 -21.96
N ASP A 364 27.16 -9.99 -22.42
CA ASP A 364 27.14 -11.28 -23.13
C ASP A 364 27.58 -11.15 -24.60
N ALA A 365 27.62 -9.92 -25.14
CA ALA A 365 28.19 -9.63 -26.46
C ALA A 365 29.73 -9.50 -26.45
N HIS A 366 30.36 -9.48 -25.25
CA HIS A 366 31.80 -9.30 -25.06
C HIS A 366 32.50 -10.52 -24.43
N GLN A 367 31.85 -11.68 -24.35
CA GLN A 367 32.48 -12.96 -23.95
C GLN A 367 32.67 -13.93 -25.11
#